data_AF-D7LJ34-F1
#
_entry.id   AF-D7LJ34-F1
#
_cell.length_a   1.000
_cell.length_b   1.000
_cell.length_c   1.000
_cell.angle_alpha   90.00
_cell.angle_beta   90.00
_cell.angle_gamma   90.00
#
_symmetry.space_group_name_H-M   'P 1'
#
loop_
_entity.id
_entity.type
_entity.pdbx_description
1 polymer ?
#
loop_
_entity_poly.entity_id
_entity_poly.type
_entity_poly.pdbx_seq_one_letter_code
_entity_poly.pdbx_strand_id
1 'polypeptide(L)'
;MKTYGGGISGITEETGSRKLTSSSGSLNAEILWDLSEAEYENYGPEPIRRFFVVVVVNSEITLRIGDVDRKRDTSSSSWRVSKTERFSGTCWLTTKAQFSDVGTKHEIQIQCDGGGGGGEEGYLWKLKSPETMSVYVDKRKVFSVKKIKWNFRGNQTMFFD
;
A
#
# COMPACT_ATOMS: atom_id res chain seq x y z
N MET A 1 -21.73 11.13 -11.98
CA MET A 1 -21.33 10.73 -10.62
C MET A 1 -20.21 11.66 -10.15
N LYS A 2 -20.49 12.53 -9.17
CA LYS A 2 -19.48 13.40 -8.55
C LYS A 2 -18.95 12.69 -7.30
N THR A 3 -17.65 12.45 -7.23
CA THR A 3 -16.98 11.87 -6.06
C THR A 3 -16.47 12.98 -5.16
N TYR A 4 -16.63 12.81 -3.85
CA TYR A 4 -16.07 13.71 -2.85
C TYR A 4 -15.03 12.92 -2.05
N GLY A 5 -13.78 13.41 -2.03
CA GLY A 5 -12.62 12.69 -1.49
C GLY A 5 -12.82 12.25 -0.04
N GLY A 6 -12.64 10.96 0.22
CA GLY A 6 -12.55 10.36 1.55
C GLY A 6 -11.09 10.03 1.84
N GLY A 7 -10.60 10.46 3.00
CA GLY A 7 -9.20 10.33 3.41
C GLY A 7 -8.76 8.88 3.57
N ILE A 8 -7.52 8.62 3.14
CA ILE A 8 -6.84 7.34 3.29
C ILE A 8 -6.13 7.39 4.66
N SER A 9 -6.67 6.74 5.68
CA SER A 9 -5.96 6.61 6.97
C SER A 9 -5.13 5.35 6.96
N GLY A 10 -3.83 5.49 6.70
CA GLY A 10 -2.90 4.36 6.81
C GLY A 10 -1.47 4.79 6.60
N ILE A 11 -0.80 5.24 7.67
CA ILE A 11 0.65 5.14 7.76
C ILE A 11 1.02 4.57 9.13
N THR A 12 1.53 3.35 9.10
CA THR A 12 2.38 2.76 10.14
C THR A 12 3.79 3.33 9.97
N GLU A 13 4.28 4.05 10.97
CA GLU A 13 5.64 4.58 11.15
C GLU A 13 6.29 5.21 9.90
N GLU A 14 6.14 6.53 9.77
CA GLU A 14 6.74 7.36 8.71
C GLU A 14 8.28 7.28 8.67
N THR A 15 8.94 6.93 9.77
CA THR A 15 10.39 6.75 9.84
C THR A 15 10.72 5.46 10.56
N GLY A 16 11.78 4.76 10.15
CA GLY A 16 12.18 3.56 10.87
C GLY A 16 13.41 2.84 10.35
N SER A 17 13.70 1.72 11.01
CA SER A 17 14.78 0.80 10.64
C SER A 17 14.36 -0.64 10.84
N ARG A 18 14.90 -1.55 10.03
CA ARG A 18 14.68 -2.99 10.15
C ARG A 18 15.97 -3.75 9.87
N LYS A 19 16.43 -4.52 10.85
CA LYS A 19 17.59 -5.41 10.70
C LYS A 19 17.17 -6.80 10.24
N LEU A 20 18.00 -7.40 9.38
CA LEU A 20 17.85 -8.72 8.81
C LEU A 20 19.20 -9.43 8.91
N THR A 21 19.28 -10.47 9.73
CA THR A 21 20.50 -11.27 9.89
C THR A 21 20.27 -12.68 9.39
N SER A 22 21.24 -13.25 8.68
CA SER A 22 21.23 -14.67 8.32
C SER A 22 21.44 -15.52 9.58
N SER A 23 20.86 -16.73 9.59
CA SER A 23 21.10 -17.72 10.66
C SER A 23 22.58 -18.09 10.82
N SER A 24 23.38 -17.91 9.76
CA SER A 24 24.84 -18.13 9.76
C SER A 24 25.65 -16.90 10.24
N GLY A 25 25.01 -15.74 10.44
CA GLY A 25 25.69 -14.49 10.82
C GLY A 25 26.53 -13.82 9.72
N SER A 26 26.70 -14.47 8.56
CA SER A 26 27.53 -14.01 7.44
C SER A 26 26.95 -12.83 6.65
N LEU A 27 25.63 -12.61 6.76
CA LEU A 27 24.92 -11.52 6.11
C LEU A 27 24.15 -10.73 7.16
N ASN A 28 24.57 -9.48 7.34
CA ASN A 28 23.90 -8.51 8.20
C ASN A 28 23.37 -7.38 7.32
N ALA A 29 22.07 -7.36 7.09
CA ALA A 29 21.40 -6.32 6.33
C ALA A 29 20.57 -5.42 7.25
N GLU A 30 20.50 -4.13 6.93
CA GLU A 30 19.69 -3.14 7.61
C GLU A 30 18.97 -2.28 6.57
N ILE A 31 17.67 -2.15 6.72
CA ILE A 31 16.81 -1.29 5.90
C ILE A 31 16.49 -0.05 6.74
N LEU A 32 16.80 1.13 6.23
CA LEU A 32 16.49 2.41 6.85
C LEU A 32 15.51 3.18 5.95
N TRP A 33 14.50 3.81 6.53
CA TRP A 33 13.54 4.62 5.78
C TRP A 33 13.12 5.88 6.53
N ASP A 34 12.80 6.91 5.75
CA ASP A 34 12.13 8.12 6.19
C ASP A 34 11.20 8.60 5.06
N LEU A 35 9.92 8.64 5.39
CA LEU A 35 8.80 9.08 4.57
C LEU A 35 8.05 10.24 5.26
N SER A 36 8.57 10.79 6.37
CA SER A 36 7.87 11.78 7.20
C SER A 36 7.68 13.12 6.50
N GLU A 37 8.62 13.50 5.64
CA GLU A 37 8.52 14.70 4.81
C GLU A 37 8.14 14.39 3.36
N ALA A 38 7.77 13.15 3.06
CA ALA A 38 7.57 12.70 1.69
C ALA A 38 6.44 13.48 0.98
N GLU A 39 6.74 13.96 -0.22
CA GLU A 39 5.76 14.61 -1.09
C GLU A 39 5.14 13.58 -2.03
N TYR A 40 3.83 13.69 -2.26
CA TYR A 40 3.06 12.79 -3.11
C TYR A 40 2.34 13.59 -4.20
N GLU A 41 2.39 13.12 -5.45
CA GLU A 41 1.67 13.75 -6.55
C GLU A 41 0.24 13.20 -6.67
N ASN A 42 -0.75 14.06 -6.94
CA ASN A 42 -2.12 13.66 -7.32
C ASN A 42 -2.78 12.62 -6.42
N TYR A 43 -2.63 12.73 -5.09
CA TYR A 43 -3.16 11.75 -4.11
C TYR A 43 -2.65 10.31 -4.33
N GLY A 44 -1.56 10.14 -5.08
CA GLY A 44 -0.92 8.86 -5.32
C GLY A 44 -0.21 8.34 -4.06
N PRO A 45 -0.07 7.02 -3.91
CA PRO A 45 0.64 6.41 -2.78
C PRO A 45 2.16 6.42 -2.95
N GLU A 46 2.68 6.91 -4.08
CA GLU A 46 4.11 6.90 -4.39
C GLU A 46 4.75 8.25 -4.05
N PRO A 47 5.77 8.27 -3.18
CA PRO A 47 6.48 9.49 -2.86
C PRO A 47 7.33 9.92 -4.05
N ILE A 48 7.24 11.19 -4.41
CA ILE A 48 7.98 11.80 -5.53
C ILE A 48 9.26 12.49 -5.06
N ARG A 49 9.27 13.04 -3.84
CA ARG A 49 10.36 13.84 -3.26
C ARG A 49 10.35 13.76 -1.75
N ARG A 50 11.42 14.27 -1.13
CA ARG A 50 11.60 14.38 0.32
C ARG A 50 11.49 13.06 1.06
N PHE A 51 12.02 11.99 0.47
CA PHE A 51 12.02 10.67 1.10
C PHE A 51 13.33 9.94 0.88
N PHE A 52 13.59 8.92 1.71
CA PHE A 52 14.62 7.93 1.38
C PHE A 52 14.28 6.53 1.86
N VAL A 53 14.82 5.54 1.14
CA VAL A 53 14.98 4.16 1.60
C VAL A 53 16.39 3.71 1.27
N VAL A 54 17.12 3.21 2.27
CA VAL A 54 18.50 2.75 2.14
C VAL A 54 18.60 1.32 2.63
N VAL A 55 19.31 0.47 1.88
CA VAL A 55 19.68 -0.88 2.31
C VAL A 55 21.19 -0.94 2.52
N VAL A 56 21.59 -1.25 3.74
CA VAL A 56 22.98 -1.48 4.15
C VAL A 56 23.18 -2.98 4.28
N VAL A 57 24.23 -3.54 3.69
CA VAL A 57 24.62 -4.95 3.86
C VAL A 57 26.07 -4.97 4.31
N ASN A 58 26.36 -5.62 5.43
CA ASN A 58 27.70 -5.72 6.02
C ASN A 58 28.40 -4.36 6.14
N SER A 59 27.65 -3.33 6.55
CA SER A 59 28.09 -1.93 6.69
C SER A 59 28.30 -1.16 5.39
N GLU A 60 27.97 -1.72 4.22
CA GLU A 60 28.04 -1.05 2.92
C GLU A 60 26.65 -0.72 2.36
N ILE A 61 26.47 0.47 1.78
CA ILE A 61 25.22 0.86 1.12
C ILE A 61 25.12 0.14 -0.24
N THR A 62 24.10 -0.69 -0.38
CA THR A 62 23.86 -1.50 -1.59
C THR A 62 22.70 -1.00 -2.44
N LEU A 63 21.72 -0.35 -1.81
CA LEU A 63 20.58 0.26 -2.49
C LEU A 63 20.23 1.58 -1.84
N ARG A 64 20.01 2.59 -2.69
CA ARG A 64 19.47 3.88 -2.27
C ARG A 64 18.30 4.28 -3.18
N ILE A 65 17.24 4.77 -2.56
CA ILE A 65 16.03 5.25 -3.21
C ILE A 65 15.67 6.58 -2.59
N GLY A 66 15.29 7.57 -3.40
CA GLY A 66 14.86 8.89 -2.93
C GLY A 66 15.98 9.94 -2.96
N ASP A 67 15.64 11.15 -2.54
CA ASP A 67 16.38 12.39 -2.76
C ASP A 67 16.99 12.98 -1.47
N VAL A 68 16.54 12.54 -0.29
CA VAL A 68 17.07 13.07 0.98
C VAL A 68 18.44 12.46 1.29
N ASP A 69 19.48 13.29 1.21
CA ASP A 69 20.86 12.94 1.59
C ASP A 69 21.03 12.90 3.11
N ARG A 70 20.91 11.72 3.71
CA ARG A 70 21.54 11.46 5.02
C ARG A 70 23.01 11.12 4.81
N LYS A 71 23.84 12.15 4.67
CA LYS A 71 25.32 12.15 4.68
C LYS A 71 25.97 10.78 4.95
N ARG A 72 26.18 9.99 3.89
CA ARG A 72 27.18 8.92 3.78
C ARG A 72 27.44 8.72 2.29
N ASP A 73 28.41 9.47 1.78
CA ASP A 73 28.91 9.37 0.42
C ASP A 73 29.61 8.02 0.23
N THR A 74 28.88 7.03 -0.27
CA THR A 74 29.47 5.95 -1.04
C THR A 74 28.62 5.76 -2.29
N SER A 75 29.19 6.19 -3.42
CA SER A 75 28.59 6.04 -4.76
C SER A 75 28.59 4.56 -5.14
N SER A 76 27.58 3.84 -4.67
CA SER A 76 27.28 2.48 -5.12
C SER A 76 26.27 2.58 -6.26
N SER A 77 26.64 2.04 -7.43
CA SER A 77 25.73 1.91 -8.57
C SER A 77 24.64 0.88 -8.24
N SER A 78 23.60 1.31 -7.55
CA SER A 78 22.52 0.42 -7.13
C SER A 78 21.57 0.14 -8.30
N TRP A 79 21.46 -1.13 -8.71
CA TRP A 79 20.53 -1.54 -9.76
C TRP A 79 19.19 -1.97 -9.15
N ARG A 80 18.09 -1.34 -9.57
CA ARG A 80 16.74 -1.79 -9.18
C ARG A 80 16.36 -2.99 -10.03
N VAL A 81 16.24 -4.16 -9.42
CA VAL A 81 15.94 -5.42 -10.13
C VAL A 81 14.43 -5.64 -10.26
N SER A 82 13.64 -5.21 -9.28
CA SER A 82 12.17 -5.27 -9.33
C SER A 82 11.54 -4.29 -8.34
N LYS A 83 10.29 -3.88 -8.62
CA LYS A 83 9.42 -3.14 -7.70
C LYS A 83 8.21 -4.02 -7.41
N THR A 84 7.89 -4.21 -6.13
CA THR A 84 6.68 -4.92 -5.71
C THR A 84 5.94 -4.04 -4.73
N GLU A 85 4.73 -3.64 -5.09
CA GLU A 85 3.85 -2.90 -4.19
C GLU A 85 3.15 -3.86 -3.24
N ARG A 86 3.10 -3.48 -1.96
CA ARG A 86 2.38 -4.21 -0.92
C ARG A 86 1.51 -3.22 -0.18
N PHE A 87 0.20 -3.39 -0.30
CA PHE A 87 -0.74 -2.61 0.48
C PHE A 87 -0.89 -3.27 1.86
N SER A 88 -0.58 -2.53 2.92
CA SER A 88 -0.75 -2.97 4.32
C SER A 88 -1.69 -2.01 5.02
N GLY A 89 -2.74 -2.51 5.67
CA GLY A 89 -3.75 -1.68 6.35
C GLY A 89 -5.16 -2.24 6.23
N THR A 90 -6.13 -1.53 6.81
CA THR A 90 -7.56 -1.83 6.63
C THR A 90 -7.93 -1.74 5.15
N CYS A 91 -8.38 -2.84 4.56
CA CYS A 91 -8.82 -2.89 3.16
C CYS A 91 -10.27 -2.42 3.04
N TRP A 92 -10.59 -1.23 3.55
CA TRP A 92 -11.88 -0.61 3.26
C TRP A 92 -11.74 0.89 2.96
N LEU A 93 -12.47 1.34 1.95
CA LEU A 93 -12.51 2.73 1.48
C LEU A 93 -13.96 3.19 1.51
N THR A 94 -14.22 4.33 2.12
CA THR A 94 -15.55 4.96 2.11
C THR A 94 -15.51 6.29 1.38
N THR A 95 -16.46 6.51 0.49
CA THR A 95 -16.69 7.78 -0.20
C THR A 95 -18.19 8.08 -0.26
N LYS A 96 -18.55 9.30 -0.64
CA LYS A 96 -19.94 9.68 -0.91
C LYS A 96 -20.10 10.04 -2.38
N ALA A 97 -21.17 9.54 -3.00
CA ALA A 97 -21.50 9.85 -4.38
C ALA A 97 -23.00 10.10 -4.56
N GLN A 98 -23.34 10.91 -5.56
CA GLN A 98 -24.71 11.18 -5.96
C GLN A 98 -24.93 10.52 -7.34
N PHE A 99 -25.96 9.68 -7.44
CA PHE A 99 -26.22 8.89 -8.66
C PHE A 99 -27.05 9.65 -9.70
N SER A 100 -27.85 10.64 -9.29
CA SER A 100 -28.63 11.52 -10.16
C SER A 100 -28.51 12.97 -9.73
N ASP A 101 -28.73 13.94 -10.62
CA ASP A 101 -28.55 15.37 -10.31
C ASP A 101 -29.47 15.88 -9.18
N VAL A 102 -30.61 15.22 -9.00
CA VAL A 102 -31.63 15.55 -7.97
C VAL A 102 -31.60 14.57 -6.79
N GLY A 103 -30.77 13.53 -6.84
CA GLY A 103 -30.74 12.46 -5.83
C GLY A 103 -30.02 12.83 -4.54
N THR A 104 -30.18 12.01 -3.49
CA THR A 104 -29.40 12.16 -2.26
C THR A 104 -27.97 11.65 -2.44
N LYS A 105 -27.06 12.07 -1.55
CA LYS A 105 -25.70 11.50 -1.49
C LYS A 105 -25.76 10.16 -0.78
N HIS A 106 -25.22 9.14 -1.42
CA HIS A 106 -25.10 7.79 -0.88
C HIS A 106 -23.69 7.54 -0.36
N GLU A 107 -23.58 6.79 0.73
CA GLU A 107 -22.30 6.29 1.22
C GLU A 107 -21.91 5.04 0.42
N ILE A 108 -20.78 5.09 -0.27
CA ILE A 108 -20.20 3.95 -0.98
C ILE A 108 -19.00 3.46 -0.18
N GLN A 109 -19.04 2.20 0.24
CA GLN A 109 -17.91 1.55 0.90
C GLN A 109 -17.41 0.38 0.05
N ILE A 110 -16.13 0.37 -0.25
CA ILE A 110 -15.43 -0.78 -0.84
C ILE A 110 -14.73 -1.49 0.32
N GLN A 111 -14.90 -2.81 0.45
CA GLN A 111 -14.23 -3.63 1.46
C GLN A 111 -13.58 -4.82 0.78
N CYS A 112 -12.33 -5.12 1.09
CA CYS A 112 -11.63 -6.31 0.68
C CYS A 112 -11.29 -7.17 1.89
N ASP A 113 -11.54 -8.46 1.77
CA ASP A 113 -11.35 -9.44 2.83
C ASP A 113 -10.24 -10.42 2.42
N GLY A 114 -9.26 -10.59 3.30
CA GLY A 114 -8.20 -11.57 3.18
C GLY A 114 -8.67 -12.87 3.83
N GLY A 115 -9.02 -13.87 3.02
CA GLY A 115 -9.42 -15.17 3.54
C GLY A 115 -8.32 -15.78 4.41
N GLY A 116 -8.56 -15.86 5.72
CA GLY A 116 -7.69 -16.53 6.69
C GLY A 116 -8.19 -16.31 8.11
N GLY A 117 -8.72 -17.38 8.73
CA GLY A 117 -9.41 -17.38 10.02
C GLY A 117 -8.60 -16.86 11.21
N GLY A 118 -9.34 -16.63 12.29
CA GLY A 118 -8.85 -16.11 13.56
C GLY A 118 -7.59 -16.80 14.07
N GLY A 119 -6.71 -15.97 14.61
CA GLY A 119 -5.47 -16.35 15.26
C GLY A 119 -4.76 -15.07 15.62
N GLU A 120 -4.57 -14.87 16.92
CA GLU A 120 -3.60 -13.94 17.49
C GLU A 120 -2.27 -13.95 16.70
N GLU A 121 -1.66 -12.77 16.59
CA GLU A 121 -0.47 -12.45 15.77
C GLU A 121 -0.77 -12.08 14.30
N GLY A 122 -1.10 -10.80 14.13
CA GLY A 122 -1.39 -10.18 12.85
C GLY A 122 -0.21 -10.13 11.91
N TYR A 123 0.00 -11.17 11.11
CA TYR A 123 0.74 -11.13 9.84
C TYR A 123 0.24 -12.20 8.86
N LEU A 124 -1.07 -12.24 8.55
CA LEU A 124 -1.66 -13.25 7.65
C LEU A 124 -2.11 -12.74 6.26
N TRP A 125 -1.79 -11.51 5.86
CA TRP A 125 -1.82 -11.16 4.42
C TRP A 125 -0.60 -11.74 3.66
N LYS A 126 0.32 -12.40 4.38
CA LYS A 126 1.62 -12.88 3.88
C LYS A 126 1.53 -13.98 2.82
N LEU A 127 0.34 -14.49 2.45
CA LEU A 127 0.26 -15.59 1.48
C LEU A 127 -0.86 -15.53 0.43
N LYS A 128 -1.90 -14.69 0.57
CA LYS A 128 -2.98 -14.64 -0.42
C LYS A 128 -3.50 -13.22 -0.62
N SER A 129 -3.61 -12.82 -1.89
CA SER A 129 -4.38 -11.64 -2.29
C SER A 129 -5.77 -11.69 -1.66
N PRO A 130 -6.41 -10.55 -1.33
CA PRO A 130 -7.73 -10.55 -0.72
C PRO A 130 -8.67 -11.43 -1.55
N GLU A 131 -9.19 -12.48 -0.93
CA GLU A 131 -10.00 -13.47 -1.62
C GLU A 131 -11.32 -12.86 -2.02
N THR A 132 -11.81 -11.82 -1.34
CA THR A 132 -13.09 -11.19 -1.65
C THR A 132 -12.98 -9.66 -1.72
N MET A 133 -13.68 -9.02 -2.66
CA MET A 133 -13.97 -7.58 -2.65
C MET A 133 -15.49 -7.42 -2.65
N SER A 134 -16.00 -6.56 -1.78
CA SER A 134 -17.42 -6.21 -1.69
C SER A 134 -17.61 -4.70 -1.80
N VAL A 135 -18.71 -4.29 -2.41
CA VAL A 135 -19.15 -2.89 -2.42
C VAL A 135 -20.47 -2.79 -1.66
N TYR A 136 -20.57 -1.78 -0.80
CA TYR A 136 -21.75 -1.44 -0.05
C TYR A 136 -22.22 -0.05 -0.47
N VAL A 137 -23.54 0.12 -0.55
CA VAL A 137 -24.21 1.41 -0.71
C VAL A 137 -25.14 1.58 0.48
N ASP A 138 -24.97 2.66 1.24
CA ASP A 138 -25.72 2.95 2.47
C ASP A 138 -25.76 1.74 3.42
N LYS A 139 -24.57 1.15 3.65
CA LYS A 139 -24.34 -0.03 4.50
C LYS A 139 -24.99 -1.33 3.99
N ARG A 140 -25.63 -1.32 2.82
CA ARG A 140 -26.16 -2.53 2.18
C ARG A 140 -25.16 -3.06 1.17
N LYS A 141 -24.79 -4.34 1.28
CA LYS A 141 -23.90 -5.00 0.33
C LYS A 141 -24.61 -5.12 -1.02
N VAL A 142 -24.09 -4.45 -2.05
CA VAL A 142 -24.65 -4.46 -3.41
C VAL A 142 -23.83 -5.32 -4.37
N PHE A 143 -22.55 -5.57 -4.04
CA PHE A 143 -21.65 -6.34 -4.88
C PHE A 143 -20.66 -7.13 -4.03
N SER A 144 -20.31 -8.32 -4.49
CA SER A 144 -19.25 -9.13 -3.88
C SER A 144 -18.66 -10.08 -4.91
N VAL A 145 -17.34 -10.02 -5.10
CA VAL A 145 -16.60 -10.96 -5.95
C VAL A 145 -15.61 -11.70 -5.09
N LYS A 146 -15.58 -13.03 -5.26
CA LYS A 146 -14.67 -13.96 -4.58
C LYS A 146 -13.57 -14.43 -5.54
N LYS A 147 -12.48 -14.94 -4.98
CA LYS A 147 -11.29 -15.48 -5.66
C LYS A 147 -10.65 -14.47 -6.62
N ILE A 148 -10.56 -13.21 -6.22
CA ILE A 148 -9.98 -12.17 -7.06
C ILE A 148 -8.48 -12.42 -7.20
N LYS A 149 -8.05 -12.75 -8.42
CA LYS A 149 -6.64 -12.71 -8.81
C LYS A 149 -6.34 -11.31 -9.30
N TRP A 150 -5.90 -10.44 -8.40
CA TRP A 150 -5.50 -9.07 -8.74
C TRP A 150 -4.29 -9.09 -9.67
N ASN A 151 -4.54 -9.11 -10.97
CA ASN A 151 -3.54 -8.82 -11.98
C ASN A 151 -3.81 -7.39 -12.43
N PHE A 152 -3.05 -6.41 -11.92
CA PHE A 152 -3.13 -5.02 -12.38
C PHE A 152 -2.67 -4.94 -13.85
N ARG A 153 -3.58 -5.19 -14.79
CA ARG A 153 -3.36 -5.04 -16.24
C ARG A 153 -4.64 -4.64 -16.99
N GLY A 154 -5.32 -3.58 -16.56
CA GLY A 154 -6.40 -2.95 -17.33
C GLY A 154 -7.51 -2.31 -16.49
N ASN A 155 -8.44 -1.63 -17.16
CA ASN A 155 -9.72 -1.21 -16.61
C ASN A 155 -10.81 -2.21 -17.02
N GLN A 156 -11.65 -2.66 -16.08
CA GLN A 156 -12.85 -3.43 -16.41
C GLN A 156 -14.06 -2.67 -15.88
N THR A 157 -14.98 -2.32 -16.77
CA THR A 157 -16.25 -1.67 -16.42
C THR A 157 -17.35 -2.71 -16.50
N MET A 158 -18.16 -2.81 -15.44
CA MET A 158 -19.35 -3.66 -15.40
C MET A 158 -20.57 -2.79 -15.20
N PHE A 159 -21.63 -3.08 -15.95
CA PHE A 159 -22.92 -2.40 -15.84
C PHE A 159 -23.89 -3.32 -15.11
N PHE A 160 -24.75 -2.71 -14.29
CA PHE A 160 -25.82 -3.39 -13.57
C PHE A 160 -27.12 -2.66 -13.88
N ASP A 161 -28.19 -3.43 -14.00
CA ASP A 161 -29.58 -2.96 -14.09
C ASP A 161 -30.24 -3.11 -12.72
#